data_AF-A0A1M6AJZ1-F1
#
_entry.id   AF-A0A1M6AJZ1-F1
#
_cell.length_a   1.000
_cell.length_b   1.000
_cell.length_c   1.000
_cell.angle_alpha   90.00
_cell.angle_beta   90.00
_cell.angle_gamma   90.00
#
_symmetry.space_group_name_H-M   'P 1'
#
loop_
_entity.id
_entity.type
_entity.pdbx_description
1 polymer ?
#
loop_
_entity_poly.entity_id
_entity_poly.type
_entity_poly.pdbx_seq_one_letter_code
_entity_poly.pdbx_strand_id
1 'polypeptide(L)'
;MKKRVFFLVLALSLVLLATVAVANVEGIKMYVNGNEVKSDVPPVKQENRVLVPIRFVAEALGCDVQWDEAKNAVVITKNSGDKFLRGKNDPAQQNPSIHTNFVKAADLLAVLDDDKDGDLCDYRDGHSGGDSIANDPLVVDTRLKKDYDAGHIPGAIWISPAEEIAAPANLAALKEALEAHVARGGKNEIVLYCFTAHTAGLAAGVLGAEGLNVKNLRFGYAIAWEGTKQADAPIYAPREDASGKPVPYAPAAK
;
A
#
# COMPACT_ATOMS: atom_id res chain seq x y z
N MET A 1 -53.86 16.26 -51.74
CA MET A 1 -52.90 15.19 -51.40
C MET A 1 -51.55 15.72 -50.90
N LYS A 2 -50.90 16.67 -51.60
CA LYS A 2 -49.56 17.20 -51.24
C LYS A 2 -49.41 17.78 -49.82
N LYS A 3 -50.43 18.48 -49.29
CA LYS A 3 -50.40 19.05 -47.92
C LYS A 3 -50.47 17.97 -46.82
N ARG A 4 -51.20 16.87 -47.03
CA ARG A 4 -51.32 15.77 -46.05
C ARG A 4 -50.04 14.94 -45.97
N VAL A 5 -49.37 14.75 -47.11
CA VAL A 5 -48.05 14.09 -47.18
C VAL A 5 -46.99 14.95 -46.48
N PHE A 6 -47.02 16.27 -46.64
CA PHE A 6 -46.10 17.18 -45.95
C PHE A 6 -46.23 17.10 -44.42
N PHE A 7 -47.46 17.11 -43.89
CA PHE A 7 -47.69 16.97 -42.45
C PHE A 7 -47.31 15.58 -41.91
N LEU A 8 -47.48 14.51 -42.69
CA LEU A 8 -47.05 13.16 -42.31
C LEU A 8 -45.53 13.02 -42.29
N VAL A 9 -44.82 13.62 -43.26
CA VAL A 9 -43.35 13.62 -43.29
C VAL A 9 -42.77 14.49 -42.17
N LEU A 10 -43.40 15.62 -41.85
CA LEU A 10 -43.01 16.49 -40.74
C LEU A 10 -43.25 15.82 -39.37
N ALA A 11 -44.36 15.10 -39.21
CA ALA A 11 -44.63 14.35 -37.98
C ALA A 11 -43.66 13.17 -37.82
N LEU A 12 -43.32 12.46 -38.91
CA LEU A 12 -42.35 11.38 -38.89
C LEU A 12 -40.93 11.91 -38.60
N SER A 13 -40.55 13.07 -39.13
CA SER A 13 -39.25 13.69 -38.84
C SER A 13 -39.14 14.20 -37.40
N LEU A 14 -40.23 14.69 -36.80
CA LEU A 14 -40.27 15.04 -35.37
C LEU A 14 -40.16 13.81 -34.46
N VAL A 15 -40.72 12.66 -34.84
CA VAL A 15 -40.61 11.41 -34.08
C VAL A 15 -39.19 10.82 -34.17
N LEU A 16 -38.51 10.98 -35.31
CA LEU A 16 -37.11 10.58 -35.51
C LEU A 16 -36.08 11.45 -34.75
N LEU A 17 -36.47 12.66 -34.33
CA LEU A 17 -35.64 13.57 -33.54
C LEU A 17 -35.75 13.35 -32.02
N ALA A 18 -36.66 12.50 -31.55
CA ALA A 18 -36.96 12.32 -30.13
C ALA A 18 -36.10 11.25 -29.41
N THR A 19 -35.16 10.58 -30.07
CA THR A 19 -34.20 9.71 -29.37
C THR A 19 -33.08 10.55 -28.78
N VAL A 20 -33.39 11.26 -27.70
CA VAL A 20 -32.34 11.76 -26.80
C VAL A 20 -31.76 10.53 -26.14
N ALA A 21 -30.58 10.10 -26.61
CA ALA A 21 -29.80 9.10 -25.91
C ALA A 21 -29.46 9.70 -24.54
N VAL A 22 -30.22 9.34 -23.52
CA VAL A 22 -29.81 9.55 -22.13
C VAL A 22 -28.62 8.62 -21.95
N ALA A 23 -27.41 9.15 -22.12
CA ALA A 23 -26.20 8.45 -21.75
C ALA A 23 -26.31 8.17 -20.25
N ASN A 24 -26.70 6.95 -19.91
CA ASN A 24 -26.69 6.48 -18.53
C ASN A 24 -25.20 6.39 -18.17
N VAL A 25 -24.70 7.39 -17.44
CA VAL A 25 -23.34 7.36 -16.94
C VAL A 25 -23.32 6.23 -15.92
N GLU A 26 -22.84 5.06 -16.30
CA GLU A 26 -22.66 3.96 -15.36
C GLU A 26 -21.75 4.46 -14.23
N GLY A 27 -22.30 4.50 -13.01
CA GLY A 27 -21.55 4.91 -11.82
C GLY A 27 -20.38 3.96 -11.54
N ILE A 28 -19.39 4.44 -10.79
CA ILE A 28 -18.24 3.63 -10.36
C ILE A 28 -18.75 2.53 -9.41
N LYS A 29 -18.56 1.27 -9.80
CA LYS A 29 -18.92 0.10 -9.01
C LYS A 29 -17.77 -0.31 -8.08
N MET A 30 -18.12 -0.86 -6.92
CA MET A 30 -17.16 -1.38 -5.94
C MET A 30 -17.42 -2.86 -5.70
N TYR A 31 -16.34 -3.63 -5.62
CA TYR A 31 -16.38 -5.08 -5.41
C TYR A 31 -15.51 -5.47 -4.22
N VAL A 32 -15.99 -6.38 -3.40
CA VAL A 32 -15.24 -7.03 -2.31
C VAL A 32 -15.28 -8.52 -2.57
N ASN A 33 -14.11 -9.15 -2.74
CA ASN A 33 -13.99 -10.58 -3.05
C ASN A 33 -14.87 -11.03 -4.22
N GLY A 34 -14.94 -10.22 -5.28
CA GLY A 34 -15.75 -10.48 -6.47
C GLY A 34 -17.25 -10.15 -6.35
N ASN A 35 -17.72 -9.78 -5.16
CA ASN A 35 -19.12 -9.42 -4.94
C ASN A 35 -19.30 -7.90 -4.99
N GLU A 36 -20.28 -7.42 -5.76
CA GLU A 36 -20.61 -5.99 -5.80
C GLU A 36 -21.18 -5.55 -4.45
N VAL A 37 -20.63 -4.47 -3.89
CA VAL A 37 -21.09 -3.90 -2.63
C VAL A 37 -21.55 -2.47 -2.87
N LYS A 38 -22.77 -2.18 -2.43
CA LYS A 38 -23.34 -0.83 -2.50
C LYS A 38 -22.94 -0.06 -1.24
N SER A 39 -22.42 1.13 -1.45
CA SER A 39 -22.15 2.12 -0.40
C SER A 39 -23.25 3.18 -0.40
N ASP A 40 -23.58 3.70 0.77
CA ASP A 40 -24.50 4.83 0.96
C ASP A 40 -23.97 6.11 0.30
N VAL A 41 -22.66 6.30 0.36
CA VAL A 41 -21.93 7.34 -0.37
C VAL A 41 -21.27 6.71 -1.60
N PRO A 42 -21.56 7.18 -2.83
CA PRO A 42 -20.91 6.65 -4.03
C PRO A 42 -19.44 7.10 -4.11
N PRO A 43 -18.55 6.32 -4.74
CA PRO A 43 -17.21 6.79 -5.07
C PRO A 43 -17.27 7.99 -6.01
N VAL A 44 -16.34 8.93 -5.84
CA VAL A 44 -16.27 10.14 -6.66
C VAL A 44 -14.95 10.21 -7.42
N LYS A 45 -14.99 10.65 -8.68
CA LYS A 45 -13.78 10.92 -9.46
C LYS A 45 -13.38 12.38 -9.23
N GLN A 46 -12.19 12.62 -8.69
CA GLN A 46 -11.64 13.95 -8.45
C GLN A 46 -10.16 13.96 -8.85
N GLU A 47 -9.73 14.97 -9.61
CA GLU A 47 -8.32 15.17 -9.97
C GLU A 47 -7.61 13.91 -10.52
N ASN A 48 -8.32 13.18 -11.39
CA ASN A 48 -7.86 11.93 -12.00
C ASN A 48 -7.63 10.76 -11.01
N ARG A 49 -8.19 10.85 -9.80
CA ARG A 49 -8.25 9.79 -8.80
C ARG A 49 -9.70 9.44 -8.51
N VAL A 50 -9.92 8.21 -8.05
CA VAL A 50 -11.21 7.80 -7.49
C VAL A 50 -11.08 7.85 -5.98
N LEU A 51 -11.92 8.66 -5.33
CA LEU A 51 -12.04 8.70 -3.89
C LEU A 51 -13.10 7.66 -3.48
N VAL A 52 -12.65 6.71 -2.67
CA VAL A 52 -13.48 5.62 -2.15
C VAL A 52 -13.82 5.94 -0.69
N PRO A 53 -15.08 5.80 -0.26
CA PRO A 53 -15.45 6.01 1.14
C PRO A 53 -14.62 5.12 2.08
N ILE A 54 -13.99 5.71 3.10
CA ILE A 54 -13.13 4.96 4.02
C ILE A 54 -13.92 3.92 4.83
N ARG A 55 -15.17 4.22 5.19
CA ARG A 55 -16.08 3.30 5.92
C ARG A 55 -16.25 2.00 5.14
N PHE A 56 -16.53 2.10 3.83
CA PHE A 56 -16.67 0.96 2.95
C PHE A 56 -15.44 0.04 3.00
N VAL A 57 -14.23 0.62 2.89
CA VAL A 57 -12.98 -0.16 2.92
C VAL A 57 -12.78 -0.82 4.29
N ALA A 58 -13.00 -0.10 5.37
CA ALA A 58 -12.78 -0.59 6.73
C ALA A 58 -13.78 -1.70 7.13
N GLU A 59 -15.06 -1.54 6.82
CA GLU A 59 -16.09 -2.54 7.10
C GLU A 59 -15.88 -3.81 6.26
N ALA A 60 -15.42 -3.67 5.00
CA ALA A 60 -15.02 -4.81 4.18
C ALA A 60 -13.85 -5.61 4.77
N LEU A 61 -12.99 -4.97 5.57
CA LEU A 61 -11.90 -5.60 6.32
C LEU A 61 -12.33 -6.13 7.70
N GLY A 62 -13.64 -6.09 8.00
CA GLY A 62 -14.21 -6.55 9.26
C GLY A 62 -14.00 -5.59 10.44
N CYS A 63 -13.72 -4.31 10.17
CA CYS A 63 -13.59 -3.28 11.19
C CYS A 63 -14.93 -2.59 11.46
N ASP A 64 -15.14 -2.15 12.71
CA ASP A 64 -16.18 -1.20 13.09
C ASP A 64 -15.70 0.24 12.91
N VAL A 65 -16.61 1.12 12.46
CA VAL A 65 -16.29 2.52 12.12
C VAL A 65 -17.25 3.46 12.83
N GLN A 66 -16.70 4.24 13.76
CA GLN A 66 -17.44 5.17 14.60
C GLN A 66 -16.92 6.60 14.44
N TRP A 67 -17.82 7.57 14.63
CA TRP A 67 -17.45 8.97 14.77
C TRP A 67 -17.32 9.32 16.25
N ASP A 68 -16.14 9.80 16.65
CA ASP A 68 -15.89 10.36 17.98
C ASP A 68 -16.06 11.88 17.91
N GLU A 69 -17.24 12.36 18.36
CA GLU A 69 -17.58 13.79 18.38
C GLU A 69 -16.63 14.60 19.25
N ALA A 70 -16.20 14.05 20.40
CA ALA A 70 -15.34 14.77 21.34
C ALA A 70 -13.94 15.01 20.74
N LYS A 71 -13.42 14.04 19.98
CA LYS A 71 -12.10 14.12 19.33
C LYS A 71 -12.16 14.66 17.91
N ASN A 72 -13.35 14.89 17.36
CA ASN A 72 -13.58 15.20 15.95
C ASN A 72 -12.81 14.22 15.04
N ALA A 73 -12.97 12.92 15.31
CA ALA A 73 -12.17 11.88 14.69
C ALA A 73 -13.02 10.70 14.25
N VAL A 74 -12.65 10.11 13.11
CA VAL A 74 -13.12 8.76 12.74
C VAL A 74 -12.27 7.75 13.50
N VAL A 75 -12.93 6.82 14.18
CA VAL A 75 -12.33 5.73 14.94
C VAL A 75 -12.65 4.43 14.23
N ILE A 76 -11.60 3.67 13.87
CA ILE A 76 -11.72 2.35 13.24
C ILE A 76 -11.14 1.31 14.19
N THR A 77 -11.93 0.29 14.51
CA THR A 77 -11.56 -0.78 15.45
C THR A 77 -11.85 -2.15 14.86
N LYS A 78 -11.00 -3.14 15.11
CA LYS A 78 -11.29 -4.55 14.81
C LYS A 78 -11.43 -5.31 16.14
N ASN A 79 -12.26 -6.35 16.20
CA ASN A 79 -12.68 -7.08 17.42
C ASN A 79 -11.55 -7.71 18.29
N SER A 80 -10.28 -7.35 18.07
CA SER A 80 -9.10 -7.81 18.83
C SER A 80 -8.66 -6.81 19.93
N GLY A 81 -9.40 -5.74 20.20
CA GLY A 81 -9.04 -4.74 21.22
C GLY A 81 -7.97 -3.71 20.77
N ASP A 82 -7.25 -4.02 19.69
CA ASP A 82 -6.27 -3.15 19.07
C ASP A 82 -6.93 -2.12 18.13
N LYS A 83 -6.52 -0.85 18.28
CA LYS A 83 -7.07 0.28 17.52
C LYS A 83 -6.11 0.63 16.39
N PHE A 84 -6.37 0.09 15.20
CA PHE A 84 -5.40 0.07 14.11
C PHE A 84 -5.31 1.36 13.29
N LEU A 85 -6.32 2.24 13.33
CA LEU A 85 -6.31 3.52 12.60
C LEU A 85 -6.99 4.59 13.45
N ARG A 86 -6.20 5.54 13.99
CA ARG A 86 -6.74 6.71 14.70
C ARG A 86 -6.36 8.00 13.97
N GLY A 87 -7.36 8.85 13.73
CA GLY A 87 -7.16 10.20 13.21
C GLY A 87 -6.31 11.08 14.14
N LYS A 88 -5.79 12.20 13.60
CA LYS A 88 -4.71 13.05 14.14
C LYS A 88 -4.94 13.74 15.51
N ASN A 89 -6.02 13.48 16.26
CA ASN A 89 -6.43 14.34 17.38
C ASN A 89 -6.71 13.58 18.72
N ASP A 90 -5.85 12.66 19.16
CA ASP A 90 -5.94 12.07 20.51
C ASP A 90 -4.95 12.74 21.49
N PRO A 91 -5.39 13.61 22.43
CA PRO A 91 -4.51 14.26 23.39
C PRO A 91 -4.05 13.34 24.55
N ALA A 92 -4.62 12.14 24.68
CA ALA A 92 -4.35 11.22 25.80
C ALA A 92 -3.41 10.04 25.49
N GLN A 93 -2.96 9.90 24.23
CA GLN A 93 -2.00 8.87 23.83
C GLN A 93 -0.94 9.47 22.91
N GLN A 94 0.31 9.05 23.05
CA GLN A 94 1.34 9.23 22.03
C GLN A 94 0.83 8.59 20.72
N ASN A 95 0.16 9.40 19.90
CA ASN A 95 -0.25 9.20 18.51
C ASN A 95 0.25 7.89 17.86
N PRO A 96 -0.61 6.88 17.62
CA PRO A 96 -0.46 6.05 16.42
C PRO A 96 -0.97 6.89 15.23
N SER A 97 -0.26 7.98 14.93
CA SER A 97 -0.53 8.78 13.74
C SER A 97 -0.23 7.93 12.51
N ILE A 98 -0.82 8.22 11.36
CA ILE A 98 -0.34 7.62 10.10
C ILE A 98 1.19 7.76 9.94
N HIS A 99 1.81 8.78 10.55
CA HIS A 99 3.26 8.96 10.61
C HIS A 99 4.03 7.84 11.30
N THR A 100 3.46 7.13 12.29
CA THR A 100 4.10 5.96 12.91
C THR A 100 4.01 4.71 12.03
N ASN A 101 3.15 4.72 11.01
CA ASN A 101 3.01 3.66 10.02
C ASN A 101 3.98 3.82 8.84
N PHE A 102 4.88 4.82 8.90
CA PHE A 102 5.92 5.02 7.90
C PHE A 102 7.30 4.95 8.53
N VAL A 103 8.27 4.46 7.75
CA VAL A 103 9.70 4.58 8.03
C VAL A 103 10.36 5.34 6.88
N LYS A 104 11.29 6.26 7.17
CA LYS A 104 12.08 6.91 6.12
C LYS A 104 13.21 5.97 5.70
N ALA A 105 13.64 6.06 4.45
CA ALA A 105 14.73 5.23 3.95
C ALA A 105 16.02 5.40 4.78
N ALA A 106 16.39 6.64 5.15
CA ALA A 106 17.57 6.89 5.98
C ALA A 106 17.47 6.27 7.39
N ASP A 107 16.27 6.27 7.98
CA ASP A 107 16.05 5.67 9.30
C ASP A 107 16.09 4.14 9.22
N LEU A 108 15.57 3.56 8.13
CA LEU A 108 15.68 2.13 7.85
C LEU A 108 17.14 1.73 7.60
N LEU A 109 17.86 2.49 6.78
CA LEU A 109 19.28 2.24 6.51
C LEU A 109 20.10 2.22 7.80
N ALA A 110 19.92 3.22 8.67
CA ALA A 110 20.66 3.30 9.93
C ALA A 110 20.28 2.21 10.95
N VAL A 111 19.17 1.50 10.74
CA VAL A 111 18.80 0.33 11.54
C VAL A 111 19.49 -0.91 10.98
N LEU A 112 19.49 -1.07 9.66
CA LEU A 112 20.03 -2.24 8.96
C LEU A 112 21.57 -2.24 8.82
N ASP A 113 22.21 -1.07 8.93
CA ASP A 113 23.66 -0.81 8.90
C ASP A 113 24.02 -0.06 10.20
N ASP A 114 23.97 -0.78 11.32
CA ASP A 114 24.08 -0.20 12.67
C ASP A 114 25.55 0.03 13.09
N ASP A 115 26.48 -0.69 12.49
CA ASP A 115 27.92 -0.48 12.64
C ASP A 115 28.53 0.51 11.63
N LYS A 116 27.77 0.86 10.57
CA LYS A 116 28.08 1.88 9.55
C LYS A 116 29.25 1.51 8.65
N ASP A 117 29.46 0.23 8.39
CA ASP A 117 30.48 -0.23 7.45
C ASP A 117 29.98 -0.22 6.00
N GLY A 118 28.66 -0.07 5.80
CA GLY A 118 28.02 0.07 4.50
C GLY A 118 27.76 -1.25 3.77
N ASP A 119 28.02 -2.39 4.41
CA ASP A 119 27.22 -3.58 4.16
C ASP A 119 25.92 -3.52 5.00
N LEU A 120 24.98 -4.39 4.69
CA LEU A 120 23.68 -4.38 5.35
C LEU A 120 23.45 -5.80 5.82
N CYS A 121 22.97 -5.95 7.06
CA CYS A 121 22.59 -7.27 7.54
C CYS A 121 21.58 -7.92 6.59
N ASP A 122 21.86 -9.15 6.18
CA ASP A 122 20.88 -9.99 5.53
C ASP A 122 20.68 -11.33 6.25
N TYR A 123 19.59 -12.03 5.88
CA TYR A 123 19.18 -13.27 6.52
C TYR A 123 19.99 -14.51 6.12
N ARG A 124 20.99 -14.37 5.25
CA ARG A 124 21.84 -15.47 4.81
C ARG A 124 22.93 -15.70 5.85
N ASP A 125 23.16 -16.95 6.21
CA ASP A 125 24.17 -17.32 7.21
C ASP A 125 25.55 -16.74 6.85
N GLY A 126 26.13 -15.97 7.77
CA GLY A 126 27.46 -15.36 7.60
C GLY A 126 27.48 -14.03 6.83
N HIS A 127 26.32 -13.45 6.54
CA HIS A 127 26.16 -12.19 5.80
C HIS A 127 25.52 -11.07 6.64
N SER A 128 25.97 -10.93 7.89
CA SER A 128 25.54 -9.83 8.76
C SER A 128 26.51 -8.65 8.80
N GLY A 129 27.73 -8.77 8.25
CA GLY A 129 28.77 -7.73 8.31
C GLY A 129 29.39 -7.46 9.68
N GLY A 130 28.61 -7.64 10.74
CA GLY A 130 28.88 -7.08 12.06
C GLY A 130 27.61 -6.52 12.70
N ASP A 131 26.59 -6.25 11.88
CA ASP A 131 25.31 -5.68 12.25
C ASP A 131 24.49 -6.53 13.23
N SER A 132 23.74 -5.83 14.09
CA SER A 132 22.79 -6.46 15.00
C SER A 132 21.39 -6.62 14.39
N ILE A 133 20.90 -7.85 14.30
CA ILE A 133 19.50 -8.10 13.90
C ILE A 133 18.46 -7.70 14.96
N ALA A 134 18.85 -7.26 16.15
CA ALA A 134 17.94 -7.10 17.30
C ALA A 134 16.87 -6.01 17.10
N ASN A 135 17.23 -4.95 16.37
CA ASN A 135 16.38 -3.81 16.01
C ASN A 135 15.80 -3.93 14.59
N ASP A 136 16.23 -4.93 13.82
CA ASP A 136 15.86 -5.08 12.41
C ASP A 136 14.42 -5.51 12.22
N PRO A 137 13.65 -4.81 11.37
CA PRO A 137 12.37 -5.29 10.92
C PRO A 137 12.53 -6.38 9.85
N LEU A 138 11.49 -7.19 9.67
CA LEU A 138 11.37 -8.01 8.47
C LEU A 138 11.06 -7.10 7.27
N VAL A 139 12.03 -6.93 6.38
CA VAL A 139 11.86 -6.13 5.16
C VAL A 139 11.21 -6.98 4.08
N VAL A 140 10.12 -6.50 3.49
CA VAL A 140 9.31 -7.24 2.50
C VAL A 140 9.11 -6.41 1.25
N ASP A 141 9.59 -6.95 0.13
CA ASP A 141 9.38 -6.43 -1.21
C ASP A 141 8.04 -6.94 -1.77
N THR A 142 7.18 -6.01 -2.18
CA THR A 142 5.87 -6.33 -2.79
C THR A 142 5.77 -5.91 -4.26
N ARG A 143 6.91 -5.64 -4.90
CA ARG A 143 6.99 -5.47 -6.36
C ARG A 143 6.82 -6.82 -7.07
N LEU A 144 6.80 -6.79 -8.40
CA LEU A 144 6.79 -8.01 -9.18
C LEU A 144 8.07 -8.81 -8.94
N LYS A 145 7.98 -10.15 -9.00
CA LYS A 145 9.11 -11.05 -8.77
C LYS A 145 10.33 -10.69 -9.61
N LYS A 146 10.14 -10.38 -10.89
CA LYS A 146 11.23 -9.95 -11.79
C LYS A 146 12.01 -8.72 -11.29
N ASP A 147 11.33 -7.79 -10.61
CA ASP A 147 11.91 -6.52 -10.17
C ASP A 147 12.65 -6.71 -8.84
N TYR A 148 12.11 -7.57 -7.97
CA TYR A 148 12.84 -8.08 -6.81
C TYR A 148 14.11 -8.81 -7.26
N ASP A 149 14.00 -9.75 -8.20
CA ASP A 149 15.12 -10.57 -8.65
C ASP A 149 16.26 -9.75 -9.28
N ALA A 150 15.90 -8.65 -9.96
CA ALA A 150 16.86 -7.76 -10.60
C ALA A 150 17.59 -6.83 -9.63
N GLY A 151 17.04 -6.59 -8.44
CA GLY A 151 17.61 -5.68 -7.47
C GLY A 151 16.61 -5.29 -6.39
N HIS A 152 16.88 -5.64 -5.13
CA HIS A 152 16.08 -5.31 -3.95
C HIS A 152 16.96 -4.77 -2.80
N ILE A 153 16.31 -4.31 -1.72
CA ILE A 153 16.99 -3.95 -0.47
C ILE A 153 17.65 -5.23 0.08
N PRO A 154 18.96 -5.22 0.43
CA PRO A 154 19.62 -6.40 0.97
C PRO A 154 18.87 -6.99 2.17
N GLY A 155 18.75 -8.31 2.19
CA GLY A 155 17.98 -9.02 3.21
C GLY A 155 16.45 -8.92 3.07
N ALA A 156 15.91 -8.14 2.14
CA ALA A 156 14.47 -8.15 1.91
C ALA A 156 13.99 -9.50 1.36
N ILE A 157 12.83 -9.97 1.85
CA ILE A 157 12.18 -11.17 1.33
C ILE A 157 11.13 -10.81 0.28
N TRP A 158 10.78 -11.78 -0.56
CA TRP A 158 9.65 -11.69 -1.48
C TRP A 158 8.71 -12.87 -1.29
N ILE A 159 7.42 -12.57 -1.12
CA ILE A 159 6.35 -13.57 -0.98
C ILE A 159 5.38 -13.47 -2.15
N SER A 160 4.89 -12.28 -2.44
CA SER A 160 3.94 -12.01 -3.52
C SER A 160 3.88 -10.51 -3.83
N PRO A 161 3.28 -10.11 -4.97
CA PRO A 161 2.94 -8.71 -5.22
C PRO A 161 1.96 -8.16 -4.18
N ALA A 162 1.94 -6.83 -4.02
CA ALA A 162 1.12 -6.15 -3.01
C ALA A 162 -0.38 -6.46 -3.11
N GLU A 163 -0.89 -6.76 -4.30
CA GLU A 163 -2.29 -7.09 -4.56
C GLU A 163 -2.70 -8.45 -4.00
N GLU A 164 -1.73 -9.35 -3.81
CA GLU A 164 -1.95 -10.74 -3.40
C GLU A 164 -1.44 -11.04 -1.99
N ILE A 165 -0.74 -10.10 -1.35
CA ILE A 165 -0.08 -10.34 -0.06
C ILE A 165 -1.04 -10.74 1.08
N ALA A 166 -2.29 -10.29 0.98
CA ALA A 166 -3.34 -10.62 1.95
C ALA A 166 -4.11 -11.91 1.62
N ALA A 167 -3.80 -12.58 0.50
CA ALA A 167 -4.38 -13.89 0.19
C ALA A 167 -4.00 -14.90 1.29
N PRO A 168 -4.87 -15.86 1.67
CA PRO A 168 -4.65 -16.71 2.84
C PRO A 168 -3.28 -17.43 2.86
N ALA A 169 -2.83 -17.96 1.73
CA ALA A 169 -1.55 -18.65 1.63
C ALA A 169 -0.35 -17.69 1.79
N ASN A 170 -0.43 -16.50 1.18
CA ASN A 170 0.63 -15.49 1.25
C ASN A 170 0.71 -14.86 2.64
N LEU A 171 -0.44 -14.61 3.27
CA LEU A 171 -0.52 -14.12 4.64
C LEU A 171 0.03 -15.13 5.64
N ALA A 172 -0.23 -16.43 5.44
CA ALA A 172 0.36 -17.49 6.26
C ALA A 172 1.88 -17.54 6.10
N ALA A 173 2.39 -17.51 4.86
CA ALA A 173 3.82 -17.46 4.59
C ALA A 173 4.50 -16.21 5.19
N LEU A 174 3.83 -15.05 5.16
CA LEU A 174 4.34 -13.82 5.77
C LEU A 174 4.43 -13.93 7.29
N LYS A 175 3.42 -14.54 7.93
CA LYS A 175 3.43 -14.79 9.37
C LYS A 175 4.54 -15.75 9.77
N GLU A 176 4.71 -16.84 9.02
CA GLU A 176 5.81 -17.79 9.24
C GLU A 176 7.19 -17.13 9.08
N ALA A 177 7.36 -16.29 8.05
CA ALA A 177 8.60 -15.55 7.85
C ALA A 177 8.88 -14.55 9.00
N LEU A 178 7.85 -13.89 9.52
CA LEU A 178 7.96 -13.00 10.68
C LEU A 178 8.29 -13.76 11.96
N GLU A 179 7.68 -14.93 12.18
CA GLU A 179 7.99 -15.79 13.32
C GLU A 179 9.44 -16.29 13.26
N ALA A 180 9.91 -16.71 12.07
CA ALA A 180 11.29 -17.11 11.86
C ALA A 180 12.28 -15.94 12.07
N HIS A 181 11.91 -14.73 11.62
CA HIS A 181 12.67 -13.51 11.87
C HIS A 181 12.84 -13.23 13.37
N VAL A 182 11.73 -13.22 14.11
CA VAL A 182 11.72 -12.99 15.56
C VAL A 182 12.48 -14.09 16.30
N ALA A 183 12.36 -15.34 15.88
CA ALA A 183 13.07 -16.47 16.49
C ALA A 183 14.60 -16.34 16.36
N ARG A 184 15.10 -15.65 15.32
CA ARG A 184 16.53 -15.35 15.17
C ARG A 184 17.00 -14.18 16.05
N GLY A 185 16.09 -13.41 16.64
CA GLY A 185 16.40 -12.20 17.41
C GLY A 185 15.89 -10.92 16.78
N GLY A 186 15.27 -11.02 15.60
CA GLY A 186 14.66 -9.92 14.87
C GLY A 186 13.57 -9.17 15.62
N LYS A 187 13.35 -7.90 15.28
CA LYS A 187 12.24 -7.12 15.79
C LYS A 187 10.92 -7.64 15.22
N ASN A 188 9.89 -7.77 16.06
CA ASN A 188 8.51 -8.07 15.63
C ASN A 188 7.86 -6.84 14.94
N GLU A 189 8.34 -6.53 13.74
CA GLU A 189 7.92 -5.41 12.91
C GLU A 189 8.21 -5.77 11.44
N ILE A 190 7.28 -5.43 10.54
CA ILE A 190 7.45 -5.58 9.10
C ILE A 190 7.65 -4.19 8.50
N VAL A 191 8.62 -4.05 7.60
CA VAL A 191 8.71 -2.90 6.70
C VAL A 191 8.38 -3.35 5.29
N LEU A 192 7.21 -2.93 4.80
CA LEU A 192 6.72 -3.21 3.46
C LEU A 192 7.16 -2.10 2.49
N TYR A 193 7.50 -2.46 1.26
CA TYR A 193 7.70 -1.47 0.20
C TYR A 193 7.27 -1.96 -1.17
N CYS A 194 6.98 -0.99 -2.05
CA CYS A 194 6.90 -1.17 -3.50
C CYS A 194 7.73 -0.05 -4.17
N PHE A 195 7.56 0.21 -5.47
CA PHE A 195 8.34 1.24 -6.17
C PHE A 195 8.19 2.65 -5.57
N THR A 196 6.96 3.08 -5.30
CA THR A 196 6.64 4.48 -4.89
C THR A 196 5.80 4.57 -3.62
N ALA A 197 5.73 3.49 -2.84
CA ALA A 197 4.97 3.36 -1.59
C ALA A 197 3.44 3.45 -1.66
N HIS A 198 2.84 3.58 -2.86
CA HIS A 198 1.38 3.70 -2.98
C HIS A 198 0.68 2.36 -2.67
N THR A 199 0.96 1.32 -3.46
CA THR A 199 0.32 0.01 -3.29
C THR A 199 0.75 -0.65 -1.98
N ALA A 200 2.03 -0.53 -1.61
CA ALA A 200 2.54 -1.02 -0.33
C ALA A 200 1.87 -0.34 0.87
N GLY A 201 1.48 0.94 0.75
CA GLY A 201 0.73 1.64 1.81
C GLY A 201 -0.69 1.09 2.00
N LEU A 202 -1.37 0.72 0.91
CA LEU A 202 -2.67 0.06 0.99
C LEU A 202 -2.54 -1.35 1.60
N ALA A 203 -1.55 -2.12 1.13
CA ALA A 203 -1.25 -3.45 1.65
C ALA A 203 -0.91 -3.41 3.14
N ALA A 204 -0.09 -2.46 3.59
CA ALA A 204 0.23 -2.27 5.01
C ALA A 204 -1.02 -2.02 5.86
N GLY A 205 -2.00 -1.26 5.35
CA GLY A 205 -3.29 -1.05 6.02
C GLY A 205 -4.09 -2.35 6.16
N VAL A 206 -4.13 -3.18 5.11
CA VAL A 206 -4.81 -4.49 5.14
C VAL A 206 -4.12 -5.45 6.11
N LEU A 207 -2.79 -5.57 6.03
CA LEU A 207 -2.00 -6.41 6.92
C LEU A 207 -2.07 -5.95 8.38
N GLY A 208 -2.10 -4.64 8.62
CA GLY A 208 -2.34 -4.05 9.93
C GLY A 208 -3.71 -4.44 10.49
N ALA A 209 -4.76 -4.44 9.65
CA ALA A 209 -6.06 -4.97 10.05
C ALA A 209 -6.01 -6.47 10.36
N GLU A 210 -5.06 -7.23 9.84
CA GLU A 210 -4.82 -8.63 10.21
C GLU A 210 -3.98 -8.80 11.49
N GLY A 211 -3.72 -7.71 12.22
CA GLY A 211 -3.00 -7.71 13.50
C GLY A 211 -1.48 -7.67 13.38
N LEU A 212 -0.95 -7.41 12.18
CA LEU A 212 0.49 -7.34 11.95
C LEU A 212 1.03 -5.93 12.25
N ASN A 213 2.19 -5.86 12.91
CA ASN A 213 2.92 -4.60 13.09
C ASN A 213 3.65 -4.23 11.79
N VAL A 214 2.98 -3.50 10.90
CA VAL A 214 3.51 -3.17 9.57
C VAL A 214 3.72 -1.67 9.41
N LYS A 215 4.90 -1.30 8.91
CA LYS A 215 5.22 0.03 8.43
C LYS A 215 5.44 0.01 6.92
N ASN A 216 5.14 1.12 6.27
CA ASN A 216 5.42 1.33 4.85
C ASN A 216 6.70 2.16 4.69
N LEU A 217 7.60 1.75 3.81
CA LEU A 217 8.76 2.56 3.44
C LEU A 217 8.30 3.82 2.70
N ARG A 218 8.49 4.99 3.31
CA ARG A 218 8.03 6.26 2.75
C ARG A 218 8.69 6.51 1.39
N PHE A 219 7.86 6.82 0.39
CA PHE A 219 8.24 7.00 -1.03
C PHE A 219 8.79 5.76 -1.74
N GLY A 220 8.95 4.63 -1.05
CA GLY A 220 9.22 3.33 -1.66
C GLY A 220 10.63 3.21 -2.22
N TYR A 221 10.88 2.10 -2.90
CA TYR A 221 12.20 1.69 -3.35
C TYR A 221 12.82 2.65 -4.36
N ALA A 222 12.11 2.95 -5.46
CA ALA A 222 12.69 3.72 -6.56
C ALA A 222 12.96 5.19 -6.18
N ILE A 223 12.09 5.80 -5.36
CA ILE A 223 12.25 7.21 -5.00
C ILE A 223 13.17 7.35 -3.79
N ALA A 224 12.91 6.59 -2.71
CA ALA A 224 13.57 6.81 -1.44
C ALA A 224 14.90 6.06 -1.32
N TRP A 225 14.95 4.80 -1.74
CA TRP A 225 16.09 3.89 -1.54
C TRP A 225 17.11 3.94 -2.68
N GLU A 226 16.63 3.95 -3.93
CA GLU A 226 17.48 4.17 -5.10
C GLU A 226 17.84 5.63 -5.31
N GLY A 227 17.03 6.53 -4.74
CA GLY A 227 17.26 7.97 -4.77
C GLY A 227 16.90 8.61 -6.12
N THR A 228 15.90 9.51 -6.11
CA THR A 228 15.62 10.40 -7.25
C THR A 228 15.51 11.86 -6.82
N LYS A 229 15.48 12.76 -7.82
CA LYS A 229 15.26 14.20 -7.63
C LYS A 229 13.91 14.52 -6.96
N GLN A 230 12.98 13.57 -6.95
CA GLN A 230 11.63 13.72 -6.40
C GLN A 230 11.57 13.34 -4.91
N ALA A 231 12.63 12.73 -4.38
CA ALA A 231 12.73 12.35 -2.98
C ALA A 231 13.12 13.55 -2.10
N ASP A 232 12.50 13.65 -0.94
CA ASP A 232 12.98 14.50 0.15
C ASP A 232 14.14 13.76 0.85
N ALA A 233 15.37 14.21 0.62
CA ALA A 233 16.63 13.56 1.02
C ALA A 233 16.76 12.10 0.49
N PRO A 234 16.96 11.89 -0.83
CA PRO A 234 17.20 10.56 -1.37
C PRO A 234 18.42 9.92 -0.72
N ILE A 235 18.32 8.64 -0.38
CA ILE A 235 19.51 7.83 -0.10
C ILE A 235 19.89 7.07 -1.36
N TYR A 236 21.18 6.80 -1.50
CA TYR A 236 21.74 5.91 -2.51
C TYR A 236 22.33 4.70 -1.77
N ALA A 237 21.44 3.86 -1.22
CA ALA A 237 21.77 2.69 -0.40
C ALA A 237 22.08 1.39 -1.19
N PRO A 238 22.82 0.43 -0.59
CA PRO A 238 23.13 -0.84 -1.24
C PRO A 238 21.88 -1.61 -1.72
N ARG A 239 22.11 -2.47 -2.72
CA ARG A 239 21.09 -3.31 -3.37
C ARG A 239 21.70 -4.65 -3.75
N GLU A 240 20.88 -5.69 -3.80
CA GLU A 240 21.32 -7.02 -4.22
C GLU A 240 20.33 -7.72 -5.15
N ASP A 241 20.81 -8.65 -5.96
CA ASP A 241 19.99 -9.51 -6.82
C ASP A 241 19.43 -10.72 -6.05
N ALA A 242 18.62 -11.58 -6.69
CA ALA A 242 18.07 -12.78 -6.03
C ALA A 242 19.12 -13.77 -5.49
N SER A 243 20.38 -13.70 -5.94
CA SER A 243 21.49 -14.49 -5.40
C SER A 243 22.23 -13.79 -4.26
N GLY A 244 21.75 -12.59 -3.93
CA GLY A 244 22.31 -11.62 -3.01
C GLY A 244 23.71 -11.14 -3.41
N LYS A 245 23.93 -10.97 -4.72
CA LYS A 245 25.11 -10.25 -5.20
C LYS A 245 24.81 -8.76 -5.28
N PRO A 246 25.77 -7.89 -4.89
CA PRO A 246 25.60 -6.45 -5.00
C PRO A 246 25.25 -6.01 -6.43
N VAL A 247 24.21 -5.19 -6.55
CA VAL A 247 23.76 -4.60 -7.82
C VAL A 247 24.22 -3.15 -7.90
N PRO A 248 25.16 -2.82 -8.81
CA PRO A 248 25.68 -1.47 -8.90
C PRO A 248 24.59 -0.48 -9.29
N TYR A 249 24.73 0.76 -8.82
CA TYR A 249 23.88 1.87 -9.26
C TYR A 249 23.96 2.05 -10.78
N ALA A 250 22.85 1.81 -11.47
CA ALA A 250 22.71 2.26 -12.84
C ALA A 250 22.42 3.77 -12.77
N PRO A 251 23.29 4.65 -13.30
CA PRO A 251 22.97 6.06 -13.36
C PRO A 251 21.67 6.21 -14.14
N ALA A 252 20.67 6.87 -13.55
CA ALA A 252 19.39 7.13 -14.21
C ALA A 252 19.67 7.67 -15.62
N ALA A 253 19.22 6.95 -16.65
CA ALA A 253 19.31 7.45 -18.02
C ALA A 253 18.67 8.84 -18.04
N LYS A 254 19.48 9.84 -18.42
CA LYS A 254 19.11 11.25 -18.43
C LYS A 254 17.92 11.52 -19.33
#